data_AF-A0A6J8AFP2-F1
#
_entry.id   AF-A0A6J8AFP2-F1
#
_cell.length_a   1.000
_cell.length_b   1.000
_cell.length_c   1.000
_cell.angle_alpha   90.00
_cell.angle_beta   90.00
_cell.angle_gamma   90.00
#
_symmetry.space_group_name_H-M   'P 1'
#
loop_
_entity.id
_entity.type
_entity.pdbx_description
1 polymer ?
#
loop_
_entity_poly.entity_id
_entity_poly.type
_entity_poly.pdbx_seq_one_letter_code
_entity_poly.pdbx_strand_id
1 'polypeptide(L)'
;MEDTCMYTAEPLFESPIDHSRLDASESPDLSQENFHLPTPMKCGSYGYPKISYSTQITLNFFIPAIDMDSPFTTTIPVEASSESGPFQIVMDNLNLHQKTRHKTLDTSNKVHNLVHSIGIQHRVTTDLESLLPQADILSIPNEAFIPNKTDHDDLYSDFRILIQRALVTYIPELKDFRDLVTFHIEHQYSKASEKKSDIVPLGFLEKDENITEQMIEVVQHLQQYVPKTNDRKFIPILLGGDALSVERGEAASRARMDAITEEDRLEGFTWKSEDWHGHVISLQVSSAVNDNREFVRFATQGYAVLAAFEVLNINSADELNVHIENLKTNEQKKTFLEKLSSDIVKRLSEYIFQRQRHRETCQYQNLEILGDVGQIESIHEEKETHTKTTKLEDKKFNYSCCLLREGLMDWCREDAAKENDGDRLVRMWRFDMLRFSYTNHTKYRLLAFKLQAQLLATLPPKMAHELKYNRTVNIHGGPG
;
A
#
# COMPACT_ATOMS: atom_id res chain seq x y z
N MET A 1 -26.93 -28.53 -29.21
CA MET A 1 -25.46 -28.71 -29.23
C MET A 1 -24.90 -27.48 -28.58
N GLU A 2 -24.56 -27.64 -27.31
CA GLU A 2 -24.10 -26.58 -26.41
C GLU A 2 -22.61 -26.36 -26.66
N ASP A 3 -22.24 -25.17 -27.15
CA ASP A 3 -20.85 -24.77 -27.30
C ASP A 3 -20.44 -23.88 -26.10
N THR A 4 -19.75 -24.51 -25.16
CA THR A 4 -19.01 -23.87 -24.06
C THR A 4 -17.95 -22.90 -24.59
N CYS A 5 -18.07 -21.62 -24.26
CA CYS A 5 -17.04 -20.60 -24.55
C CYS A 5 -16.11 -20.45 -23.34
N MET A 6 -14.80 -20.65 -23.56
CA MET A 6 -13.75 -20.48 -22.53
C MET A 6 -13.26 -19.04 -22.52
N TYR A 7 -13.36 -18.37 -21.37
CA TYR A 7 -12.80 -17.04 -21.12
C TYR A 7 -11.34 -17.17 -20.67
N THR A 8 -10.43 -16.42 -21.30
CA THR A 8 -9.05 -16.25 -20.82
C THR A 8 -8.79 -14.76 -20.55
N ALA A 9 -8.38 -14.45 -19.33
CA ALA A 9 -7.86 -13.14 -18.95
C ALA A 9 -6.34 -13.15 -19.13
N GLU A 10 -5.81 -12.22 -19.91
CA GLU A 10 -4.37 -11.92 -19.99
C GLU A 10 -4.18 -10.41 -19.86
N PRO A 11 -3.31 -9.91 -18.96
CA PRO A 11 -2.92 -8.52 -18.93
C PRO A 11 -1.85 -8.25 -19.99
N LEU A 12 -2.06 -7.26 -20.87
CA LEU A 12 -1.02 -6.75 -21.76
C LEU A 12 -0.76 -5.28 -21.44
N PHE A 13 0.46 -5.03 -20.95
CA PHE A 13 1.07 -3.72 -20.80
C PHE A 13 1.66 -3.28 -22.15
N GLU A 14 1.24 -2.14 -22.69
CA GLU A 14 1.99 -1.40 -23.70
C GLU A 14 2.36 -0.02 -23.13
N SER A 15 3.67 0.25 -23.04
CA SER A 15 4.24 1.55 -22.69
C SER A 15 4.72 2.25 -23.96
N PRO A 16 4.37 3.52 -24.22
CA PRO A 16 4.98 4.28 -25.31
C PRO A 16 6.30 4.88 -24.82
N ILE A 17 7.44 4.33 -25.29
CA ILE A 17 8.74 5.01 -25.21
C ILE A 17 8.95 5.74 -26.55
N ASP A 18 9.03 7.06 -26.49
CA ASP A 18 9.44 7.92 -27.60
C ASP A 18 10.95 7.76 -27.84
N HIS A 19 11.31 7.24 -29.02
CA HIS A 19 12.68 6.97 -29.43
C HIS A 19 13.36 8.12 -30.18
N SER A 20 12.84 9.35 -30.13
CA SER A 20 13.37 10.46 -30.94
C SER A 20 14.20 11.47 -30.13
N ARG A 21 15.39 11.07 -29.63
CA ARG A 21 16.49 12.02 -29.29
C ARG A 21 17.78 11.32 -28.87
N LEU A 22 18.57 10.86 -29.85
CA LEU A 22 20.02 10.71 -29.69
C LEU A 22 20.67 10.96 -31.06
N ASP A 23 21.01 12.23 -31.31
CA ASP A 23 21.94 12.60 -32.38
C ASP A 23 23.36 12.24 -31.94
N ALA A 24 24.11 11.72 -32.89
CA ALA A 24 25.49 11.28 -32.78
C ALA A 24 26.46 12.47 -32.83
N SER A 25 27.46 12.49 -31.93
CA SER A 25 28.84 12.81 -32.29
C SER A 25 29.80 12.62 -31.10
N GLU A 26 30.91 11.93 -31.39
CA GLU A 26 32.24 12.01 -30.75
C GLU A 26 32.50 11.27 -29.44
N SER A 27 32.95 10.02 -29.60
CA SER A 27 33.84 9.31 -28.67
C SER A 27 35.31 9.58 -29.02
N PRO A 28 36.22 9.72 -28.02
CA PRO A 28 37.63 9.45 -28.21
C PRO A 28 37.95 7.97 -27.87
N ASP A 29 38.76 7.42 -28.76
CA ASP A 29 39.36 6.09 -28.80
C ASP A 29 40.23 5.78 -27.56
N LEU A 30 39.95 4.66 -26.89
CA LEU A 30 40.90 3.99 -26.00
C LEU A 30 40.87 2.48 -26.28
N SER A 31 42.02 2.03 -26.78
CA SER A 31 42.37 0.70 -27.24
C SER A 31 42.29 -0.40 -26.17
N GLN A 32 41.66 -1.50 -26.59
CA GLN A 32 41.88 -2.92 -26.27
C GLN A 32 42.89 -3.29 -25.16
N GLU A 33 42.38 -3.92 -24.09
CA GLU A 33 43.02 -5.10 -23.49
C GLU A 33 41.97 -6.20 -23.24
N ASN A 34 42.30 -7.40 -23.71
CA ASN A 34 41.45 -8.60 -23.72
C ASN A 34 41.31 -9.22 -22.32
N PHE A 35 40.08 -9.32 -21.81
CA PHE A 35 39.71 -10.35 -20.83
C PHE A 35 38.56 -11.20 -21.39
N HIS A 36 38.86 -12.46 -21.68
CA HIS A 36 37.89 -13.49 -22.07
C HIS A 36 36.91 -13.74 -20.92
N LEU A 37 35.66 -13.29 -21.07
CA LEU A 37 34.53 -13.81 -20.31
C LEU A 37 34.01 -15.08 -21.01
N PRO A 38 33.72 -16.17 -20.28
CA PRO A 38 33.15 -17.37 -20.86
C PRO A 38 31.76 -17.08 -21.43
N THR A 39 31.56 -17.51 -22.67
CA THR A 39 30.29 -17.46 -23.39
C THR A 39 29.18 -18.08 -22.51
N PRO A 40 28.02 -17.42 -22.33
CA PRO A 40 26.91 -18.04 -21.62
C PRO A 40 26.49 -19.31 -22.35
N MET A 41 26.50 -20.40 -21.59
CA MET A 41 26.07 -21.73 -21.98
C MET A 41 24.64 -21.63 -22.56
N LYS A 42 24.45 -22.02 -23.81
CA LYS A 42 23.12 -22.24 -24.39
C LYS A 42 22.45 -23.37 -23.60
N CYS A 43 21.63 -23.03 -22.62
CA CYS A 43 20.77 -23.99 -21.97
C CYS A 43 19.68 -24.39 -22.96
N GLY A 44 19.75 -25.64 -23.42
CA GLY A 44 18.80 -26.23 -24.33
C GLY A 44 17.39 -26.28 -23.74
N SER A 45 16.43 -26.33 -24.65
CA SER A 45 15.02 -26.63 -24.42
C SER A 45 14.86 -27.93 -23.61
N TYR A 46 14.77 -27.81 -22.29
CA TYR A 46 14.19 -28.85 -21.45
C TYR A 46 12.69 -28.62 -21.40
N GLY A 47 11.94 -29.50 -22.06
CA GLY A 47 10.50 -29.57 -21.98
C GLY A 47 10.08 -29.92 -20.56
N TYR A 48 9.59 -28.93 -19.83
CA TYR A 48 8.77 -29.18 -18.64
C TYR A 48 7.35 -29.52 -19.11
N PRO A 49 6.71 -30.58 -18.57
CA PRO A 49 5.31 -30.83 -18.85
C PRO A 49 4.51 -29.62 -18.38
N LYS A 50 3.71 -29.03 -19.28
CA LYS A 50 2.66 -28.08 -18.91
C LYS A 50 1.66 -28.82 -18.02
N ILE A 51 1.86 -28.76 -16.71
CA ILE A 51 0.82 -29.13 -15.74
C ILE A 51 -0.16 -27.94 -15.74
N SER A 52 -1.23 -28.10 -16.53
CA SER A 52 -2.40 -27.24 -16.51
C SER A 52 -3.09 -27.41 -15.16
N TYR A 53 -2.84 -26.50 -14.22
CA TYR A 53 -3.77 -26.31 -13.11
C TYR A 53 -4.92 -25.45 -13.62
N SER A 54 -6.01 -26.09 -14.04
CA SER A 54 -7.31 -25.43 -14.16
C SER A 54 -7.83 -25.21 -12.74
N THR A 55 -7.50 -24.07 -12.14
CA THR A 55 -8.24 -23.61 -10.96
C THR A 55 -9.59 -23.13 -11.48
N GLN A 56 -10.56 -24.05 -11.58
CA GLN A 56 -11.96 -23.68 -11.67
C GLN A 56 -12.30 -22.96 -10.36
N ILE A 57 -12.23 -21.63 -10.36
CA ILE A 57 -12.95 -20.85 -9.37
C ILE A 57 -14.41 -20.97 -9.78
N THR A 58 -15.13 -21.91 -9.18
CA THR A 58 -16.58 -21.95 -9.24
C THR A 58 -17.10 -20.75 -8.45
N LEU A 59 -17.26 -19.61 -9.11
CA LEU A 59 -18.07 -18.51 -8.63
C LEU A 59 -19.53 -18.99 -8.63
N ASN A 60 -19.96 -19.68 -7.57
CA ASN A 60 -21.37 -19.95 -7.31
C ASN A 60 -22.06 -18.65 -6.85
N PHE A 61 -22.09 -17.63 -7.70
CA PHE A 61 -23.08 -16.57 -7.58
C PHE A 61 -24.34 -17.09 -8.27
N PHE A 62 -25.34 -17.45 -7.45
CA PHE A 62 -26.70 -17.58 -7.95
C PHE A 62 -27.18 -16.17 -8.29
N ILE A 63 -26.92 -15.72 -9.51
CA ILE A 63 -27.48 -14.48 -10.07
C ILE A 63 -28.89 -14.87 -10.51
N PRO A 64 -29.97 -14.45 -9.84
CA PRO A 64 -31.30 -14.57 -10.43
C PRO A 64 -31.27 -13.77 -11.73
N ALA A 65 -31.76 -14.37 -12.83
CA ALA A 65 -31.77 -13.77 -14.15
C ALA A 65 -32.33 -12.33 -14.06
N ILE A 66 -31.45 -11.35 -14.29
CA ILE A 66 -31.85 -9.94 -14.40
C ILE A 66 -32.43 -9.78 -15.80
N ASP A 67 -33.72 -9.45 -15.84
CA ASP A 67 -34.43 -9.10 -17.06
C ASP A 67 -33.83 -7.80 -17.62
N MET A 68 -33.09 -7.93 -18.73
CA MET A 68 -32.35 -6.84 -19.38
C MET A 68 -33.27 -5.80 -20.05
N ASP A 69 -34.59 -6.04 -20.11
CA ASP A 69 -35.56 -5.16 -20.77
C ASP A 69 -36.37 -4.28 -19.80
N SER A 70 -36.08 -4.33 -18.49
CA SER A 70 -36.74 -3.45 -17.52
C SER A 70 -36.08 -2.05 -17.51
N PRO A 71 -36.81 -0.95 -17.77
CA PRO A 71 -36.25 0.38 -17.63
C PRO A 71 -35.84 0.61 -16.17
N PHE A 72 -34.53 0.78 -15.93
CA PHE A 72 -33.96 1.16 -14.63
C PHE A 72 -34.50 2.53 -14.20
N THR A 73 -35.68 2.53 -13.60
CA THR A 73 -36.24 3.66 -12.86
C THR A 73 -36.79 3.13 -11.55
N THR A 74 -35.92 2.46 -10.78
CA THR A 74 -36.17 2.35 -9.35
C THR A 74 -35.80 3.70 -8.75
N THR A 75 -36.78 4.60 -8.71
CA THR A 75 -36.72 5.79 -7.87
C THR A 75 -36.67 5.30 -6.43
N ILE A 76 -35.48 5.24 -5.84
CA ILE A 76 -35.32 5.06 -4.41
C ILE A 76 -35.83 6.36 -3.78
N PRO A 77 -36.85 6.34 -2.91
CA PRO A 77 -37.23 7.52 -2.17
C PRO A 77 -36.09 7.82 -1.18
N VAL A 78 -35.25 8.80 -1.50
CA VAL A 78 -34.25 9.35 -0.58
C VAL A 78 -34.96 10.27 0.40
N GLU A 79 -35.72 9.68 1.31
CA GLU A 79 -35.80 10.22 2.66
C GLU A 79 -34.68 9.52 3.42
N ALA A 80 -33.53 10.20 3.54
CA ALA A 80 -32.46 9.77 4.42
C ALA A 80 -33.01 9.77 5.86
N SER A 81 -33.58 8.63 6.28
CA SER A 81 -33.88 8.39 7.68
C SER A 81 -32.59 8.55 8.46
N SER A 82 -32.61 9.29 9.56
CA SER A 82 -31.49 9.54 10.47
C SER A 82 -30.88 8.29 11.13
N GLU A 83 -31.24 7.09 10.67
CA GLU A 83 -30.83 5.79 11.21
C GLU A 83 -29.56 5.23 10.55
N SER A 84 -29.26 5.55 9.28
CA SER A 84 -28.01 5.13 8.64
C SER A 84 -26.89 6.09 9.01
N GLY A 85 -25.87 5.61 9.75
CA GLY A 85 -24.72 6.42 10.18
C GLY A 85 -23.86 6.92 9.01
N PRO A 86 -22.70 7.55 9.27
CA PRO A 86 -21.83 8.08 8.22
C PRO A 86 -21.24 6.97 7.33
N PHE A 87 -21.04 7.27 6.05
CA PHE A 87 -20.52 6.35 5.05
C PHE A 87 -19.60 7.06 4.07
N GLN A 88 -18.88 6.27 3.28
CA GLN A 88 -18.05 6.74 2.16
C GLN A 88 -18.41 5.99 0.89
N ILE A 89 -18.06 6.57 -0.26
CA ILE A 89 -18.17 5.91 -1.56
C ILE A 89 -16.76 5.62 -2.05
N VAL A 90 -16.61 4.48 -2.70
CA VAL A 90 -15.38 4.06 -3.34
C VAL A 90 -15.71 3.67 -4.78
N MET A 91 -14.90 4.14 -5.73
CA MET A 91 -15.05 3.84 -7.14
C MET A 91 -13.74 3.34 -7.75
N ASP A 92 -13.87 2.54 -8.80
CA ASP A 92 -12.74 2.10 -9.62
C ASP A 92 -13.20 1.87 -11.06
N ASN A 93 -12.25 1.82 -11.98
CA ASN A 93 -12.53 1.48 -13.37
C ASN A 93 -12.63 -0.03 -13.60
N LEU A 94 -13.45 -0.43 -14.56
CA LEU A 94 -13.58 -1.79 -15.04
C LEU A 94 -13.58 -1.78 -16.56
N ASN A 95 -12.48 -2.26 -17.16
CA ASN A 95 -12.31 -2.31 -18.60
C ASN A 95 -12.53 -3.74 -19.12
N LEU A 96 -13.54 -3.93 -19.98
CA LEU A 96 -13.87 -5.23 -20.56
C LEU A 96 -13.44 -5.29 -22.03
N HIS A 97 -12.50 -6.19 -22.33
CA HIS A 97 -12.01 -6.40 -23.69
C HIS A 97 -12.81 -7.49 -24.41
N GLN A 98 -13.66 -7.09 -25.35
CA GLN A 98 -14.37 -8.01 -26.23
C GLN A 98 -13.56 -8.24 -27.50
N LYS A 99 -12.93 -9.41 -27.60
CA LYS A 99 -12.17 -9.84 -28.79
C LYS A 99 -13.09 -10.51 -29.80
N THR A 100 -13.02 -10.09 -31.06
CA THR A 100 -13.70 -10.79 -32.16
C THR A 100 -12.80 -11.89 -32.71
N ARG A 101 -13.36 -13.08 -32.95
CA ARG A 101 -12.61 -14.23 -33.52
C ARG A 101 -12.03 -13.92 -34.91
N HIS A 102 -12.79 -13.20 -35.73
CA HIS A 102 -12.37 -12.74 -37.05
C HIS A 102 -12.65 -11.25 -37.16
N LYS A 103 -11.59 -10.44 -37.27
CA LYS A 103 -11.73 -9.01 -37.53
C LYS A 103 -12.16 -8.82 -38.98
N THR A 104 -13.25 -8.08 -39.19
CA THR A 104 -13.70 -7.62 -40.50
C THR A 104 -13.79 -6.10 -40.48
N LEU A 105 -14.14 -5.46 -41.60
CA LEU A 105 -14.39 -4.01 -41.61
C LEU A 105 -15.54 -3.62 -40.66
N ASP A 106 -16.54 -4.49 -40.52
CA ASP A 106 -17.76 -4.23 -39.73
C ASP A 106 -17.68 -4.81 -38.30
N THR A 107 -16.71 -5.69 -38.03
CA THR A 107 -16.50 -6.31 -36.70
C THR A 107 -15.07 -6.12 -36.23
N SER A 108 -14.91 -5.24 -35.24
CA SER A 108 -13.66 -4.97 -34.55
C SER A 108 -13.73 -5.36 -33.07
N ASN A 109 -12.56 -5.46 -32.45
CA ASN A 109 -12.49 -5.61 -31.00
C ASN A 109 -13.10 -4.37 -30.34
N LYS A 110 -13.84 -4.58 -29.25
CA LYS A 110 -14.41 -3.50 -28.44
C LYS A 110 -13.75 -3.47 -27.07
N VAL A 111 -13.59 -2.27 -26.54
CA VAL A 111 -13.25 -2.06 -25.13
C VAL A 111 -14.44 -1.35 -24.53
N HIS A 112 -15.04 -1.95 -23.52
CA HIS A 112 -16.12 -1.33 -22.75
C HIS A 112 -15.48 -0.75 -21.50
N ASN A 113 -15.54 0.57 -21.34
CA ASN A 113 -15.03 1.28 -20.18
C ASN A 113 -16.20 1.50 -19.23
N LEU A 114 -16.08 0.96 -18.02
CA LEU A 114 -17.09 1.07 -16.97
C LEU A 114 -16.46 1.70 -15.73
N VAL A 115 -17.25 2.47 -14.99
CA VAL A 115 -16.94 2.86 -13.61
C VAL A 115 -17.85 2.08 -12.68
N HIS A 116 -17.27 1.36 -11.72
CA HIS A 116 -17.98 0.67 -10.66
C HIS A 116 -17.85 1.45 -9.36
N SER A 117 -18.92 1.47 -8.56
CA SER A 117 -18.90 2.14 -7.26
C SER A 117 -19.60 1.33 -6.16
N ILE A 118 -19.11 1.48 -4.94
CA ILE A 118 -19.64 0.86 -3.73
C ILE A 118 -19.79 1.91 -2.62
N GLY A 119 -20.87 1.83 -1.85
CA GLY A 119 -21.05 2.55 -0.59
C GLY A 119 -20.59 1.67 0.57
N ILE A 120 -19.89 2.26 1.54
CA ILE A 120 -19.33 1.55 2.68
C ILE A 120 -19.71 2.29 3.96
N GLN A 121 -20.50 1.63 4.82
CA GLN A 121 -20.86 2.17 6.14
C GLN A 121 -19.62 2.27 7.04
N HIS A 122 -19.42 3.39 7.72
CA HIS A 122 -18.33 3.54 8.67
C HIS A 122 -18.53 2.61 9.88
N ARG A 123 -17.49 1.83 10.20
CA ARG A 123 -17.45 1.02 11.44
C ARG A 123 -17.00 1.87 12.63
N VAL A 124 -16.18 2.88 12.37
CA VAL A 124 -15.66 3.83 13.36
C VAL A 124 -16.32 5.18 13.14
N THR A 125 -17.00 5.69 14.17
CA THR A 125 -17.73 6.96 14.15
C THR A 125 -17.18 7.91 15.23
N THR A 126 -17.47 9.21 15.08
CA THR A 126 -16.97 10.24 15.99
C THR A 126 -17.88 11.47 16.00
N ASP A 127 -17.88 12.18 17.13
CA ASP A 127 -18.64 13.42 17.36
C ASP A 127 -17.75 14.68 17.26
N LEU A 128 -16.57 14.54 16.65
CA LEU A 128 -15.65 15.65 16.42
C LEU A 128 -16.25 16.75 15.52
N GLU A 129 -15.65 17.94 15.57
CA GLU A 129 -16.01 19.08 14.73
C GLU A 129 -15.92 18.75 13.24
N SER A 130 -16.91 19.19 12.46
CA SER A 130 -17.09 18.83 11.05
C SER A 130 -17.05 20.00 10.09
N LEU A 131 -16.99 21.25 10.58
CA LEU A 131 -17.12 22.43 9.74
C LEU A 131 -15.79 23.00 9.26
N LEU A 132 -14.81 23.11 10.14
CA LEU A 132 -13.58 23.86 9.88
C LEU A 132 -12.35 22.95 9.79
N PRO A 133 -11.40 23.24 8.89
CA PRO A 133 -10.09 22.60 8.88
C PRO A 133 -9.41 22.65 10.25
N GLN A 134 -8.63 21.62 10.56
CA GLN A 134 -7.87 21.52 11.81
C GLN A 134 -6.85 22.63 12.00
N ALA A 135 -6.18 23.03 10.91
CA ALA A 135 -5.13 24.04 10.91
C ALA A 135 -4.89 24.60 9.50
N ASP A 136 -4.21 25.74 9.42
CA ASP A 136 -3.58 26.17 8.17
C ASP A 136 -2.39 25.26 7.87
N ILE A 137 -2.34 24.69 6.67
CA ILE A 137 -1.24 23.83 6.24
C ILE A 137 0.12 24.54 6.32
N LEU A 138 0.16 25.86 6.07
CA LEU A 138 1.39 26.64 6.15
C LEU A 138 1.91 26.84 7.58
N SER A 139 1.07 26.55 8.59
CA SER A 139 1.46 26.57 10.00
C SER A 139 2.03 25.23 10.50
N ILE A 140 1.88 24.15 9.71
CA ILE A 140 2.39 22.82 10.07
C ILE A 140 3.89 22.76 9.78
N PRO A 141 4.73 22.43 10.77
CA PRO A 141 6.16 22.31 10.53
C PRO A 141 6.46 21.12 9.62
N ASN A 142 7.44 21.28 8.71
CA ASN A 142 7.78 20.27 7.70
C ASN A 142 8.11 18.88 8.31
N GLU A 143 8.69 18.86 9.51
CA GLU A 143 9.00 17.65 10.27
C GLU A 143 7.76 16.80 10.63
N ALA A 144 6.57 17.40 10.69
CA ALA A 144 5.33 16.66 11.00
C ALA A 144 4.87 15.75 9.86
N PHE A 145 5.36 15.97 8.63
CA PHE A 145 4.99 15.17 7.45
C PHE A 145 5.90 13.95 7.23
N ILE A 146 7.06 13.90 7.88
CA ILE A 146 8.06 12.84 7.72
C ILE A 146 8.13 11.94 8.96
N PRO A 147 8.67 10.71 8.85
CA PRO A 147 8.84 9.84 10.01
C PRO A 147 9.73 10.48 11.08
N ASN A 148 9.29 10.42 12.34
CA ASN A 148 10.06 10.86 13.50
C ASN A 148 10.58 9.67 14.32
N LYS A 149 11.29 9.95 15.43
CA LYS A 149 11.84 8.90 16.31
C LYS A 149 10.78 7.94 16.83
N THR A 150 9.61 8.44 17.22
CA THR A 150 8.49 7.61 17.68
C THR A 150 7.97 6.71 16.56
N ASP A 151 7.85 7.23 15.33
CA ASP A 151 7.46 6.41 14.17
C ASP A 151 8.46 5.25 13.94
N HIS A 152 9.76 5.50 14.12
CA HIS A 152 10.78 4.45 14.03
C HIS A 152 10.68 3.43 15.18
N ASP A 153 10.52 3.90 16.41
CA ASP A 153 10.42 3.04 17.61
C ASP A 153 9.17 2.15 17.54
N ASP A 154 8.04 2.68 17.08
CA ASP A 154 6.79 1.93 16.89
C ASP A 154 6.91 0.92 15.75
N LEU A 155 7.51 1.31 14.62
CA LEU A 155 7.77 0.39 13.50
C LEU A 155 8.66 -0.79 13.94
N TYR A 156 9.69 -0.52 14.72
CA TYR A 156 10.56 -1.57 15.26
C TYR A 156 9.83 -2.46 16.28
N SER A 157 8.90 -1.90 17.03
CA SER A 157 8.03 -2.68 17.93
C SER A 157 7.11 -3.62 17.13
N ASP A 158 6.52 -3.16 16.04
CA ASP A 158 5.75 -4.01 15.13
C ASP A 158 6.63 -5.13 14.53
N PHE A 159 7.83 -4.81 14.06
CA PHE A 159 8.76 -5.79 13.49
C PHE A 159 9.05 -6.91 14.48
N ARG A 160 9.27 -6.58 15.75
CA ARG A 160 9.51 -7.58 16.80
C ARG A 160 8.33 -8.55 16.90
N ILE A 161 7.11 -8.05 16.92
CA ILE A 161 5.89 -8.88 16.98
C ILE A 161 5.79 -9.78 15.75
N LEU A 162 5.97 -9.23 14.54
CA LEU A 162 5.90 -10.01 13.29
C LEU A 162 6.99 -11.08 13.21
N ILE A 163 8.21 -10.76 13.65
CA ILE A 163 9.30 -11.73 13.77
C ILE A 163 8.91 -12.84 14.74
N GLN A 164 8.41 -12.52 15.94
CA GLN A 164 7.97 -13.53 16.92
C GLN A 164 6.93 -14.47 16.32
N ARG A 165 5.96 -13.96 15.55
CA ARG A 165 4.97 -14.78 14.83
C ARG A 165 5.64 -15.75 13.85
N ALA A 166 6.62 -15.29 13.07
CA ALA A 166 7.38 -16.15 12.17
C ALA A 166 8.13 -17.24 12.94
N LEU A 167 8.81 -16.88 14.03
CA LEU A 167 9.60 -17.82 14.83
C LEU A 167 8.74 -18.95 15.41
N VAL A 168 7.63 -18.63 16.09
CA VAL A 168 6.75 -19.65 16.68
C VAL A 168 5.96 -20.46 15.65
N THR A 169 5.84 -19.96 14.43
CA THR A 169 5.15 -20.65 13.33
C THR A 169 6.07 -21.66 12.64
N TYR A 170 7.34 -21.30 12.43
CA TYR A 170 8.25 -22.06 11.56
C TYR A 170 9.38 -22.79 12.30
N ILE A 171 9.63 -22.46 13.58
CA ILE A 171 10.60 -23.18 14.42
C ILE A 171 9.84 -24.16 15.33
N PRO A 172 9.92 -25.48 15.09
CA PRO A 172 9.16 -26.49 15.83
C PRO A 172 9.35 -26.42 17.35
N GLU A 173 10.56 -26.12 17.80
CA GLU A 173 10.96 -26.04 19.21
C GLU A 173 10.33 -24.85 19.94
N LEU A 174 9.81 -23.84 19.21
CA LEU A 174 9.12 -22.68 19.77
C LEU A 174 7.59 -22.78 19.67
N LYS A 175 7.06 -23.91 19.22
CA LYS A 175 5.62 -24.08 18.97
C LYS A 175 4.77 -23.90 20.23
N ASP A 176 5.29 -24.27 21.40
CA ASP A 176 4.64 -24.10 22.71
C ASP A 176 4.68 -22.65 23.22
N PHE A 177 5.36 -21.74 22.52
CA PHE A 177 5.37 -20.30 22.82
C PHE A 177 4.27 -19.57 22.05
N ARG A 178 3.55 -20.24 21.14
CA ARG A 178 2.56 -19.62 20.25
C ARG A 178 1.49 -18.82 21.00
N ASP A 179 1.00 -19.33 22.12
CA ASP A 179 -0.04 -18.67 22.92
C ASP A 179 0.48 -17.45 23.69
N LEU A 180 1.80 -17.21 23.68
CA LEU A 180 2.45 -16.05 24.28
C LEU A 180 2.69 -14.91 23.27
N VAL A 181 2.46 -15.17 21.98
CA VAL A 181 2.71 -14.21 20.89
C VAL A 181 1.42 -13.50 20.47
N THR A 182 1.51 -12.20 20.28
CA THR A 182 0.41 -11.37 19.78
C THR A 182 0.19 -11.59 18.28
N PHE A 183 -0.91 -12.25 17.89
CA PHE A 183 -1.29 -12.46 16.48
C PHE A 183 -2.19 -11.36 15.90
N HIS A 184 -2.87 -10.60 16.76
CA HIS A 184 -3.68 -9.43 16.40
C HIS A 184 -3.19 -8.26 17.24
N ILE A 185 -2.61 -7.24 16.60
CA ILE A 185 -2.09 -6.07 17.33
C ILE A 185 -3.29 -5.20 17.67
N GLU A 186 -3.63 -5.14 18.96
CA GLU A 186 -4.74 -4.34 19.44
C GLU A 186 -4.48 -2.83 19.28
N HIS A 187 -5.52 -2.11 18.91
CA HIS A 187 -5.56 -0.65 18.83
C HIS A 187 -6.93 -0.15 19.31
N GLN A 188 -7.07 1.16 19.46
CA GLN A 188 -8.27 1.79 20.04
C GLN A 188 -9.60 1.42 19.38
N TYR A 189 -9.59 0.95 18.12
CA TYR A 189 -10.79 0.59 17.37
C TYR A 189 -10.88 -0.89 17.01
N SER A 190 -10.05 -1.79 17.58
CA SER A 190 -10.06 -3.22 17.22
C SER A 190 -11.46 -3.84 17.30
N LYS A 191 -12.22 -3.58 18.37
CA LYS A 191 -13.60 -4.09 18.50
C LYS A 191 -14.57 -3.60 17.41
N ALA A 192 -14.35 -2.40 16.88
CA ALA A 192 -15.13 -1.89 15.76
C ALA A 192 -14.63 -2.47 14.43
N SER A 193 -13.31 -2.57 14.27
CA SER A 193 -12.64 -3.16 13.10
C SER A 193 -13.00 -4.64 12.89
N GLU A 194 -13.22 -5.40 13.97
CA GLU A 194 -13.66 -6.79 13.96
C GLU A 194 -15.05 -7.00 13.35
N LYS A 195 -15.89 -5.96 13.29
CA LYS A 195 -17.22 -6.10 12.72
C LYS A 195 -17.12 -6.25 11.21
N LYS A 196 -17.92 -7.17 10.65
CA LYS A 196 -18.10 -7.25 9.20
C LYS A 196 -18.63 -5.90 8.67
N SER A 197 -18.10 -5.48 7.54
CA SER A 197 -18.47 -4.22 6.88
C SER A 197 -19.77 -4.36 6.12
N ASP A 198 -20.62 -3.35 6.24
CA ASP A 198 -21.82 -3.21 5.43
C ASP A 198 -21.46 -2.45 4.15
N ILE A 199 -21.47 -3.18 3.03
CA ILE A 199 -21.07 -2.70 1.71
C ILE A 199 -22.27 -2.83 0.77
N VAL A 200 -22.59 -1.75 0.06
CA VAL A 200 -23.71 -1.68 -0.88
C VAL A 200 -23.17 -1.38 -2.27
N PRO A 201 -23.34 -2.28 -3.26
CA PRO A 201 -23.03 -1.97 -4.66
C PRO A 201 -23.93 -0.84 -5.16
N LEU A 202 -23.32 0.21 -5.73
CA LEU A 202 -24.04 1.35 -6.30
C LEU A 202 -24.22 1.23 -7.82
N GLY A 203 -23.66 0.16 -8.41
CA GLY A 203 -23.84 -0.20 -9.81
C GLY A 203 -22.65 0.18 -10.70
N PHE A 204 -22.91 0.12 -12.01
CA PHE A 204 -21.94 0.41 -13.06
C PHE A 204 -22.42 1.58 -13.91
N LEU A 205 -21.49 2.43 -14.33
CA LEU A 205 -21.71 3.47 -15.32
C LEU A 205 -20.85 3.16 -16.54
N GLU A 206 -21.44 3.12 -17.73
CA GLU A 206 -20.69 3.01 -19.00
C GLU A 206 -20.04 4.35 -19.32
N LYS A 207 -18.96 4.63 -18.58
CA LYS A 207 -18.20 5.87 -18.60
C LYS A 207 -16.73 5.55 -18.50
N ASP A 208 -15.94 6.37 -19.16
CA ASP A 208 -14.49 6.35 -19.12
C ASP A 208 -14.00 7.51 -18.26
N GLU A 209 -13.51 7.19 -17.06
CA GLU A 209 -12.92 8.18 -16.14
C GLU A 209 -11.72 8.92 -16.73
N ASN A 210 -11.08 8.39 -17.78
CA ASN A 210 -10.00 9.08 -18.49
C ASN A 210 -10.52 10.31 -19.27
N ILE A 211 -11.81 10.37 -19.57
CA ILE A 211 -12.46 11.45 -20.32
C ILE A 211 -13.09 12.42 -19.31
N THR A 212 -12.69 13.68 -19.35
CA THR A 212 -13.10 14.67 -18.34
C THR A 212 -14.61 14.88 -18.30
N GLU A 213 -15.29 14.97 -19.46
CA GLU A 213 -16.75 15.12 -19.48
C GLU A 213 -17.46 13.91 -18.86
N GLN A 214 -16.96 12.70 -19.12
CA GLN A 214 -17.55 11.49 -18.56
C GLN A 214 -17.25 11.35 -17.06
N MET A 215 -16.07 11.78 -16.62
CA MET A 215 -15.74 11.85 -15.20
C MET A 215 -16.65 12.83 -14.45
N ILE A 216 -16.99 13.97 -15.06
CA ILE A 216 -17.99 14.91 -14.51
C ILE A 216 -19.34 14.20 -14.35
N GLU A 217 -19.81 13.50 -15.38
CA GLU A 217 -21.08 12.75 -15.32
C GLU A 217 -21.07 11.66 -14.25
N VAL A 218 -19.95 10.98 -14.05
CA VAL A 218 -19.77 10.00 -12.95
C VAL A 218 -19.96 10.68 -11.59
N VAL A 219 -19.28 11.80 -11.35
CA VAL A 219 -19.37 12.51 -10.07
C VAL A 219 -20.78 13.06 -9.84
N GLN A 220 -21.40 13.63 -10.88
CA GLN A 220 -22.80 14.10 -10.82
C GLN A 220 -23.77 12.97 -10.50
N HIS A 221 -23.57 11.79 -11.08
CA HIS A 221 -24.38 10.61 -10.76
C HIS A 221 -24.22 10.22 -9.29
N LEU A 222 -23.00 10.23 -8.75
CA LEU A 222 -22.75 9.85 -7.36
C LEU A 222 -23.30 10.88 -6.36
N GLN A 223 -23.45 12.16 -6.73
CA GLN A 223 -24.02 13.21 -5.86
C GLN A 223 -25.43 12.87 -5.37
N GLN A 224 -26.18 12.00 -6.06
CA GLN A 224 -27.51 11.56 -5.61
C GLN A 224 -27.47 10.86 -4.24
N TYR A 225 -26.32 10.30 -3.86
CA TYR A 225 -26.14 9.60 -2.60
C TYR A 225 -25.64 10.52 -1.48
N VAL A 226 -25.09 11.70 -1.81
CA VAL A 226 -24.51 12.59 -0.80
C VAL A 226 -25.63 13.18 0.07
N PRO A 227 -25.56 13.03 1.40
CA PRO A 227 -26.57 13.60 2.29
C PRO A 227 -26.65 15.12 2.14
N LYS A 228 -27.86 15.67 2.31
CA LYS A 228 -28.10 17.11 2.27
C LYS A 228 -28.65 17.60 3.60
N THR A 229 -28.25 18.80 3.99
CA THR A 229 -28.88 19.54 5.09
C THR A 229 -30.33 19.93 4.74
N ASN A 230 -31.09 20.41 5.72
CA ASN A 230 -32.44 20.94 5.49
C ASN A 230 -32.46 22.07 4.46
N ASP A 231 -31.37 22.83 4.38
CA ASP A 231 -31.18 23.92 3.39
C ASP A 231 -30.71 23.40 2.02
N ARG A 232 -30.78 22.09 1.79
CA ARG A 232 -30.35 21.38 0.57
C ARG A 232 -28.87 21.48 0.24
N LYS A 233 -28.04 21.94 1.17
CA LYS A 233 -26.59 21.95 0.99
C LYS A 233 -26.00 20.57 1.20
N PHE A 234 -25.02 20.19 0.39
CA PHE A 234 -24.34 18.92 0.57
C PHE A 234 -23.59 18.84 1.90
N ILE A 235 -23.66 17.67 2.54
CA ILE A 235 -22.81 17.29 3.66
C ILE A 235 -21.68 16.44 3.06
N PRO A 236 -20.44 16.94 2.99
CA PRO A 236 -19.37 16.26 2.28
C PRO A 236 -19.08 14.86 2.86
N ILE A 237 -18.94 13.87 1.97
CA ILE A 237 -18.48 12.52 2.30
C ILE A 237 -17.17 12.19 1.59
N LEU A 238 -16.48 11.15 2.04
CA LEU A 238 -15.26 10.68 1.38
C LEU A 238 -15.61 9.95 0.08
N LEU A 239 -14.91 10.29 -1.00
CA LEU A 239 -14.95 9.57 -2.28
C LEU A 239 -13.56 9.02 -2.59
N GLY A 240 -13.45 7.70 -2.53
CA GLY A 240 -12.23 6.94 -2.73
C GLY A 240 -12.04 6.47 -4.16
N GLY A 241 -10.79 6.43 -4.59
CA GLY A 241 -10.37 5.78 -5.82
C GLY A 241 -8.87 5.53 -5.83
N ASP A 242 -8.37 4.96 -6.92
CA ASP A 242 -6.93 4.88 -7.14
C ASP A 242 -6.31 6.27 -7.39
N ALA A 243 -4.97 6.31 -7.50
CA ALA A 243 -4.22 7.54 -7.71
C ALA A 243 -4.72 8.36 -8.91
N LEU A 244 -5.04 7.69 -10.02
CA LEU A 244 -5.46 8.34 -11.25
C LEU A 244 -6.92 8.79 -11.19
N SER A 245 -7.80 7.97 -10.62
CA SER A 245 -9.20 8.27 -10.38
C SER A 245 -9.35 9.53 -9.52
N VAL A 246 -8.56 9.64 -8.46
CA VAL A 246 -8.52 10.83 -7.59
C VAL A 246 -8.05 12.06 -8.36
N GLU A 247 -6.96 11.95 -9.11
CA GLU A 247 -6.43 13.06 -9.92
C GLU A 247 -7.47 13.57 -10.93
N ARG A 248 -8.17 12.64 -11.61
CA ARG A 248 -9.22 12.93 -12.60
C ARG A 248 -10.46 13.54 -11.95
N GLY A 249 -10.88 13.00 -10.82
CA GLY A 249 -11.99 13.51 -10.03
C GLY A 249 -11.75 14.94 -9.53
N GLU A 250 -10.55 15.22 -9.03
CA GLU A 250 -10.15 16.57 -8.63
C GLU A 250 -10.00 17.52 -9.82
N ALA A 251 -9.51 17.04 -10.97
CA ALA A 251 -9.49 17.82 -12.20
C ALA A 251 -10.90 18.18 -12.68
N ALA A 252 -11.83 17.22 -12.67
CA ALA A 252 -13.23 17.44 -13.00
C ALA A 252 -13.88 18.47 -12.05
N SER A 253 -13.63 18.34 -10.74
CA SER A 253 -14.13 19.28 -9.73
C SER A 253 -13.59 20.70 -9.97
N ARG A 254 -12.28 20.84 -10.27
CA ARG A 254 -11.66 22.13 -10.60
C ARG A 254 -12.20 22.74 -11.89
N ALA A 255 -12.47 21.92 -12.90
CA ALA A 255 -13.04 22.37 -14.18
C ALA A 255 -14.46 22.93 -14.05
N ARG A 256 -15.11 22.68 -12.91
CA ARG A 256 -16.49 23.06 -12.63
C ARG A 256 -16.62 24.07 -11.48
N MET A 257 -15.50 24.53 -10.91
CA MET A 257 -15.47 25.33 -9.68
C MET A 257 -16.21 26.69 -9.79
N ASP A 258 -16.32 27.24 -10.99
CA ASP A 258 -17.00 28.51 -11.27
C ASP A 258 -18.50 28.37 -11.57
N ALA A 259 -19.05 27.15 -11.50
CA ALA A 259 -20.46 26.92 -11.74
C ALA A 259 -21.37 27.50 -10.64
N ILE A 260 -22.62 27.76 -11.00
CA ILE A 260 -23.57 28.51 -10.15
C ILE A 260 -24.09 27.66 -8.98
N THR A 261 -24.43 26.39 -9.22
CA THR A 261 -25.04 25.50 -8.22
C THR A 261 -23.99 24.59 -7.58
N GLU A 262 -24.22 24.13 -6.35
CA GLU A 262 -23.34 23.17 -5.67
C GLU A 262 -23.24 21.86 -6.46
N GLU A 263 -24.36 21.43 -7.05
CA GLU A 263 -24.43 20.29 -7.97
C GLU A 263 -23.52 20.49 -9.18
N ASP A 264 -23.63 21.63 -9.88
CA ASP A 264 -22.83 21.90 -11.05
C ASP A 264 -21.35 22.09 -10.75
N ARG A 265 -21.00 22.49 -9.51
CA ARG A 265 -19.61 22.58 -9.02
C ARG A 265 -19.03 21.24 -8.57
N LEU A 266 -19.82 20.16 -8.60
CA LEU A 266 -19.42 18.82 -8.14
C LEU A 266 -19.06 18.78 -6.64
N GLU A 267 -19.74 19.59 -5.83
CA GLU A 267 -19.55 19.59 -4.37
C GLU A 267 -20.14 18.33 -3.72
N GLY A 268 -19.87 18.16 -2.42
CA GLY A 268 -20.36 17.01 -1.64
C GLY A 268 -19.38 15.85 -1.51
N PHE A 269 -18.21 15.93 -2.14
CA PHE A 269 -17.16 14.93 -2.02
C PHE A 269 -15.84 15.53 -1.54
N THR A 270 -15.13 14.76 -0.72
CA THR A 270 -13.70 14.93 -0.46
C THR A 270 -12.96 13.73 -1.01
N TRP A 271 -12.09 13.98 -2.00
CA TRP A 271 -11.33 12.94 -2.66
C TRP A 271 -10.24 12.36 -1.74
N LYS A 272 -10.22 11.03 -1.61
CA LYS A 272 -9.18 10.28 -0.89
C LYS A 272 -8.55 9.22 -1.81
N SER A 273 -7.26 9.00 -1.65
CA SER A 273 -6.59 7.84 -2.26
C SER A 273 -6.85 6.60 -1.42
N GLU A 274 -7.18 5.51 -2.10
CA GLU A 274 -7.25 4.19 -1.48
C GLU A 274 -5.87 3.52 -1.45
N ASP A 275 -5.68 2.65 -0.45
CA ASP A 275 -4.35 2.13 -0.09
C ASP A 275 -3.84 1.02 -1.03
N TRP A 276 -4.73 0.38 -1.79
CA TRP A 276 -4.42 -0.85 -2.53
C TRP A 276 -3.35 -0.66 -3.62
N HIS A 277 -3.39 0.43 -4.39
CA HIS A 277 -2.37 0.71 -5.41
C HIS A 277 -1.06 1.24 -4.80
N GLY A 278 -1.14 2.02 -3.74
CA GLY A 278 0.05 2.54 -3.04
C GLY A 278 0.93 1.41 -2.49
N HIS A 279 0.30 0.38 -1.94
CA HIS A 279 0.98 -0.83 -1.47
C HIS A 279 1.72 -1.57 -2.61
N VAL A 280 1.05 -1.81 -3.74
CA VAL A 280 1.66 -2.45 -4.92
C VAL A 280 2.86 -1.67 -5.44
N ILE A 281 2.75 -0.34 -5.48
CA ILE A 281 3.83 0.54 -5.96
C ILE A 281 5.00 0.56 -4.98
N SER A 282 4.73 0.53 -3.68
CA SER A 282 5.79 0.36 -2.68
C SER A 282 6.57 -0.93 -2.95
N LEU A 283 5.90 -2.00 -3.39
CA LEU A 283 6.51 -3.29 -3.70
C LEU A 283 7.15 -3.40 -5.09
N GLN A 284 7.03 -2.40 -5.96
CA GLN A 284 7.56 -2.49 -7.33
C GLN A 284 9.09 -2.58 -7.35
N VAL A 285 9.57 -3.82 -7.32
CA VAL A 285 10.80 -4.26 -7.97
C VAL A 285 10.36 -4.84 -9.32
N SER A 286 10.23 -3.99 -10.35
CA SER A 286 10.11 -4.39 -11.77
C SER A 286 9.11 -5.52 -12.09
N SER A 287 7.88 -5.18 -12.50
CA SER A 287 6.91 -6.00 -13.28
C SER A 287 6.59 -7.45 -12.85
N ALA A 288 7.17 -7.99 -11.78
CA ALA A 288 7.11 -9.41 -11.42
C ALA A 288 6.45 -9.67 -10.06
N VAL A 289 5.96 -8.63 -9.36
CA VAL A 289 5.62 -8.72 -7.93
C VAL A 289 4.12 -8.93 -7.68
N ASN A 290 3.23 -8.61 -8.62
CA ASN A 290 1.79 -8.87 -8.43
C ASN A 290 1.48 -10.36 -8.22
N ASP A 291 2.27 -11.26 -8.83
CA ASP A 291 2.13 -12.72 -8.65
C ASP A 291 2.99 -13.30 -7.50
N ASN A 292 3.69 -12.45 -6.72
CA ASN A 292 4.75 -12.90 -5.81
C ASN A 292 4.62 -12.41 -4.36
N ARG A 293 3.46 -11.87 -3.94
CA ARG A 293 3.22 -11.46 -2.55
C ARG A 293 3.45 -12.62 -1.57
N GLU A 294 2.94 -13.81 -1.90
CA GLU A 294 3.18 -15.03 -1.12
C GLU A 294 4.67 -15.38 -1.01
N PHE A 295 5.46 -15.15 -2.06
CA PHE A 295 6.90 -15.35 -2.03
C PHE A 295 7.62 -14.29 -1.21
N VAL A 296 7.24 -13.01 -1.30
CA VAL A 296 7.82 -11.95 -0.46
C VAL A 296 7.56 -12.30 1.01
N ARG A 297 6.34 -12.70 1.35
CA ARG A 297 5.99 -13.14 2.70
C ARG A 297 6.77 -14.39 3.13
N PHE A 298 6.83 -15.42 2.29
CA PHE A 298 7.63 -16.63 2.53
C PHE A 298 9.10 -16.31 2.76
N ALA A 299 9.70 -15.50 1.89
CA ALA A 299 11.09 -15.07 2.01
C ALA A 299 11.30 -14.29 3.31
N THR A 300 10.43 -13.33 3.62
CA THR A 300 10.52 -12.53 4.86
C THR A 300 10.51 -13.42 6.10
N GLN A 301 9.57 -14.36 6.18
CA GLN A 301 9.46 -15.30 7.29
C GLN A 301 10.67 -16.24 7.38
N GLY A 302 11.14 -16.75 6.25
CA GLY A 302 12.35 -17.57 6.19
C GLY A 302 13.60 -16.81 6.63
N TYR A 303 13.78 -15.57 6.17
CA TYR A 303 14.88 -14.71 6.59
C TYR A 303 14.78 -14.31 8.07
N ALA A 304 13.58 -14.17 8.63
CA ALA A 304 13.41 -13.95 10.07
C ALA A 304 13.91 -15.15 10.90
N VAL A 305 13.63 -16.38 10.44
CA VAL A 305 14.16 -17.61 11.06
C VAL A 305 15.69 -17.67 10.92
N LEU A 306 16.23 -17.41 9.73
CA LEU A 306 17.68 -17.39 9.52
C LEU A 306 18.37 -16.30 10.35
N ALA A 307 17.73 -15.14 10.53
CA ALA A 307 18.24 -14.08 11.38
C ALA A 307 18.27 -14.49 12.86
N ALA A 308 17.30 -15.28 13.32
CA ALA A 308 17.34 -15.85 14.66
C ALA A 308 18.52 -16.82 14.83
N PHE A 309 18.81 -17.65 13.82
CA PHE A 309 19.95 -18.57 13.86
C PHE A 309 21.27 -17.82 13.95
N GLU A 310 21.44 -16.77 13.15
CA GLU A 310 22.60 -15.88 13.20
C GLU A 310 22.75 -15.17 14.56
N VAL A 311 21.66 -14.68 15.15
CA VAL A 311 21.69 -14.00 16.46
C VAL A 311 22.02 -14.97 17.60
N LEU A 312 21.50 -16.19 17.54
CA LEU A 312 21.77 -17.24 18.53
C LEU A 312 23.09 -17.97 18.28
N ASN A 313 23.74 -17.74 17.14
CA ASN A 313 24.95 -18.44 16.70
C ASN A 313 24.75 -19.97 16.65
N ILE A 314 23.65 -20.40 16.02
CA ILE A 314 23.28 -21.80 15.79
C ILE A 314 23.16 -22.08 14.29
N ASN A 315 23.36 -23.34 13.88
CA ASN A 315 23.30 -23.73 12.46
C ASN A 315 22.01 -24.48 12.09
N SER A 316 21.26 -24.93 13.09
CA SER A 316 20.06 -25.75 12.92
C SER A 316 19.03 -25.46 14.01
N ALA A 317 17.76 -25.80 13.74
CA ALA A 317 16.69 -25.66 14.72
C ALA A 317 16.88 -26.58 15.95
N ASP A 318 17.47 -27.77 15.75
CA ASP A 318 17.72 -28.73 16.83
C ASP A 318 18.64 -28.17 17.94
N GLU A 319 19.58 -27.29 17.57
CA GLU A 319 20.50 -26.60 18.49
C GLU A 319 19.77 -25.57 19.38
N LEU A 320 18.56 -25.15 19.03
CA LEU A 320 17.78 -24.18 19.80
C LEU A 320 17.42 -24.69 21.20
N ASN A 321 17.31 -26.01 21.37
CA ASN A 321 16.98 -26.64 22.65
C ASN A 321 17.91 -26.18 23.79
N VAL A 322 19.20 -25.96 23.50
CA VAL A 322 20.19 -25.46 24.47
C VAL A 322 19.81 -24.08 25.03
N HIS A 323 19.16 -23.24 24.21
CA HIS A 323 18.75 -21.91 24.60
C HIS A 323 17.41 -21.89 25.37
N ILE A 324 16.56 -22.89 25.17
CA ILE A 324 15.18 -22.90 25.71
C ILE A 324 14.95 -23.92 26.84
N GLU A 325 15.82 -24.91 27.02
CA GLU A 325 15.65 -25.99 28.02
C GLU A 325 15.43 -25.50 29.46
N ASN A 326 15.97 -24.32 29.78
CA ASN A 326 15.90 -23.73 31.12
C ASN A 326 14.70 -22.78 31.31
N LEU A 327 13.90 -22.54 30.26
CA LEU A 327 12.76 -21.63 30.28
C LEU A 327 11.50 -22.34 30.80
N LYS A 328 11.32 -22.34 32.12
CA LYS A 328 10.24 -23.09 32.80
C LYS A 328 8.91 -22.32 32.88
N THR A 329 8.96 -20.99 32.88
CA THR A 329 7.78 -20.14 33.07
C THR A 329 7.41 -19.40 31.78
N ASN A 330 6.13 -19.06 31.62
CA ASN A 330 5.66 -18.26 30.48
C ASN A 330 6.38 -16.90 30.40
N GLU A 331 6.71 -16.31 31.55
CA GLU A 331 7.44 -15.04 31.61
C GLU A 331 8.86 -15.15 31.03
N GLN A 332 9.59 -16.21 31.39
CA GLN A 332 10.92 -16.48 30.83
C GLN A 332 10.85 -16.72 29.32
N LYS A 333 9.85 -17.47 28.86
CA LYS A 333 9.62 -17.74 27.44
C LYS A 333 9.31 -16.47 26.65
N LYS A 334 8.46 -15.60 27.20
CA LYS A 334 8.12 -14.30 26.62
C LYS A 334 9.35 -13.40 26.56
N THR A 335 10.10 -13.30 27.66
CA THR A 335 11.34 -12.51 27.73
C THR A 335 12.37 -12.98 26.70
N PHE A 336 12.48 -14.29 26.48
CA PHE A 336 13.35 -14.86 25.46
C PHE A 336 12.95 -14.41 24.05
N LEU A 337 11.67 -14.50 23.69
CA LEU A 337 11.16 -14.04 22.38
C LEU A 337 11.32 -12.54 22.17
N GLU A 338 11.03 -11.74 23.20
CA GLU A 338 11.22 -10.29 23.17
C GLU A 338 12.69 -9.92 22.94
N LYS A 339 13.61 -10.57 23.67
CA LYS A 339 15.04 -10.35 23.50
C LYS A 339 15.52 -10.76 22.11
N LEU A 340 15.17 -11.97 21.65
CA LEU A 340 15.60 -12.51 20.36
C LEU A 340 15.11 -11.63 19.20
N SER A 341 13.82 -11.27 19.20
CA SER A 341 13.27 -10.38 18.17
C SER A 341 13.86 -8.97 18.23
N SER A 342 14.14 -8.45 19.43
CA SER A 342 14.84 -7.17 19.60
C SER A 342 16.27 -7.20 19.06
N ASP A 343 17.03 -8.26 19.32
CA ASP A 343 18.40 -8.44 18.83
C ASP A 343 18.43 -8.56 17.29
N ILE A 344 17.46 -9.24 16.68
CA ILE A 344 17.29 -9.28 15.21
C ILE A 344 17.04 -7.88 14.65
N VAL A 345 16.08 -7.14 15.21
CA VAL A 345 15.76 -5.77 14.74
C VAL A 345 16.94 -4.83 14.96
N LYS A 346 17.65 -4.96 16.07
CA LYS A 346 18.88 -4.20 16.35
C LYS A 346 19.94 -4.48 15.28
N ARG A 347 20.21 -5.75 14.96
CA ARG A 347 21.15 -6.15 13.91
C ARG A 347 20.77 -5.55 12.55
N LEU A 348 19.48 -5.56 12.21
CA LEU A 348 18.96 -4.92 10.99
C LEU A 348 19.20 -3.40 11.00
N SER A 349 18.92 -2.73 12.12
CA SER A 349 19.11 -1.28 12.26
C SER A 349 20.59 -0.88 12.15
N GLU A 350 21.50 -1.55 12.86
CA GLU A 350 22.95 -1.26 12.86
C GLU A 350 23.56 -1.42 11.47
N TYR A 351 23.13 -2.43 10.72
CA TYR A 351 23.58 -2.66 9.36
C TYR A 351 23.18 -1.51 8.40
N ILE A 352 22.00 -0.93 8.62
CA ILE A 352 21.51 0.24 7.86
C ILE A 352 22.36 1.47 8.20
N PHE A 353 22.68 1.73 9.47
CA PHE A 353 23.49 2.87 9.90
C PHE A 353 24.95 2.81 9.39
N GLN A 354 25.55 1.63 9.25
CA GLN A 354 26.94 1.52 8.77
C GLN A 354 27.08 1.85 7.28
N ARG A 355 26.08 1.55 6.44
CA ARG A 355 26.08 1.96 5.03
C ARG A 355 25.62 3.41 4.79
N GLN A 356 25.01 4.07 5.78
CA GLN A 356 24.70 5.51 5.74
C GLN A 356 25.97 6.39 5.70
N ARG A 357 27.15 5.87 6.05
CA ARG A 357 28.43 6.61 5.93
C ARG A 357 29.16 6.39 4.60
N HIS A 358 28.78 5.38 3.80
CA HIS A 358 29.50 5.03 2.56
C HIS A 358 28.70 5.29 1.27
N ARG A 359 27.45 5.73 1.39
CA ARG A 359 26.75 6.54 0.38
C ARG A 359 26.49 7.89 1.03
N GLU A 360 26.89 8.98 0.37
CA GLU A 360 26.85 10.36 0.88
C GLU A 360 25.45 10.92 1.21
N THR A 361 24.42 10.10 1.34
CA THR A 361 23.07 10.56 1.67
C THR A 361 22.35 9.56 2.56
N CYS A 362 22.00 10.01 3.76
CA CYS A 362 21.14 9.26 4.66
C CYS A 362 19.77 8.99 4.01
N GLN A 363 19.21 7.78 4.21
CA GLN A 363 17.86 7.44 3.75
C GLN A 363 16.73 8.11 4.54
N TYR A 364 17.00 8.68 5.74
CA TYR A 364 15.97 9.36 6.55
C TYR A 364 16.48 10.59 7.36
N GLN A 365 17.76 10.98 7.27
CA GLN A 365 18.33 12.07 8.08
C GLN A 365 19.02 13.20 7.29
N ASN A 366 19.08 13.13 5.95
CA ASN A 366 19.66 14.18 5.11
C ASN A 366 18.58 14.92 4.30
N LEU A 367 17.44 15.22 4.93
CA LEU A 367 16.54 16.24 4.40
C LEU A 367 17.04 17.58 4.93
N GLU A 368 17.62 18.40 4.05
CA GLU A 368 17.70 19.84 4.30
C GLU A 368 16.25 20.34 4.40
N ILE A 369 15.77 20.51 5.64
CA ILE A 369 14.50 21.17 5.87
C ILE A 369 14.77 22.64 5.54
N LEU A 370 14.40 23.06 4.33
CA LEU A 370 14.35 24.48 3.97
C LEU A 370 13.22 25.12 4.79
N GLY A 371 13.59 25.63 5.97
CA GLY A 371 12.72 26.34 6.91
C GLY A 371 13.46 26.70 8.20
N ASP A 372 13.73 28.00 8.37
CA ASP A 372 14.48 28.67 9.45
C ASP A 372 15.95 28.29 9.64
N VAL A 373 16.79 28.99 8.87
CA VAL A 373 18.24 29.02 9.00
C VAL A 373 18.63 29.78 10.27
N GLY A 374 18.52 29.11 11.42
CA GLY A 374 19.29 29.43 12.61
C GLY A 374 20.70 28.86 12.45
N GLN A 375 21.71 29.72 12.57
CA GLN A 375 23.13 29.45 12.37
C GLN A 375 23.59 28.08 12.90
N ILE A 376 23.97 27.17 12.00
CA ILE A 376 24.75 25.98 12.34
C ILE A 376 26.22 26.41 12.37
N GLU A 377 26.77 26.55 13.58
CA GLU A 377 28.21 26.69 13.77
C GLU A 377 28.94 25.45 13.24
N SER A 378 29.97 25.68 12.43
CA SER A 378 30.80 24.63 11.83
C SER A 378 31.48 23.79 12.90
N ILE A 379 31.05 22.54 13.07
CA ILE A 379 31.79 21.57 13.87
C ILE A 379 33.03 21.17 13.07
N HIS A 380 34.20 21.56 13.58
CA HIS A 380 35.50 21.15 13.06
C HIS A 380 35.63 19.61 13.10
N GLU A 381 35.87 19.00 11.94
CA GLU A 381 36.27 17.59 11.84
C GLU A 381 37.70 17.41 12.38
N GLU A 382 37.83 16.84 13.57
CA GLU A 382 39.08 16.24 14.02
C GLU A 382 39.32 14.93 13.25
N LYS A 383 40.42 14.90 12.48
CA LYS A 383 40.89 13.72 11.76
C LYS A 383 41.48 12.71 12.74
N GLU A 384 40.68 11.80 13.26
CA GLU A 384 41.20 10.58 13.89
C GLU A 384 41.70 9.60 12.83
N THR A 385 43.01 9.36 12.84
CA THR A 385 43.69 8.34 12.04
C THR A 385 43.32 6.95 12.57
N HIS A 386 42.32 6.30 11.98
CA HIS A 386 42.03 4.89 12.22
C HIS A 386 42.51 4.00 11.08
N THR A 387 43.42 3.10 11.45
CA THR A 387 44.04 2.05 10.64
C THR A 387 42.96 1.15 10.03
N LYS A 388 42.71 1.30 8.72
CA LYS A 388 41.78 0.46 7.95
C LYS A 388 42.29 -0.99 7.88
N THR A 389 41.79 -1.85 8.75
CA THR A 389 41.64 -3.28 8.42
C THR A 389 40.33 -3.41 7.65
N THR A 390 40.37 -3.23 6.33
CA THR A 390 39.22 -3.44 5.45
C THR A 390 38.86 -4.91 5.39
N LYS A 391 37.98 -5.37 6.29
CA LYS A 391 37.20 -6.59 6.05
C LYS A 391 36.45 -6.42 4.72
N LEU A 392 36.56 -7.40 3.83
CA LEU A 392 35.83 -7.42 2.56
C LEU A 392 34.33 -7.41 2.85
N GLU A 393 33.58 -6.56 2.15
CA GLU A 393 32.13 -6.40 2.33
C GLU A 393 31.36 -7.67 1.92
N ASP A 394 30.54 -8.23 2.82
CA ASP A 394 29.67 -9.37 2.51
C ASP A 394 28.37 -8.91 1.82
N LYS A 395 28.43 -8.77 0.50
CA LYS A 395 27.28 -8.34 -0.30
C LYS A 395 26.05 -9.24 -0.17
N LYS A 396 26.21 -10.53 0.13
CA LYS A 396 25.08 -11.47 0.28
C LYS A 396 24.34 -11.20 1.58
N PHE A 397 25.07 -11.12 2.69
CA PHE A 397 24.51 -10.75 3.98
C PHE A 397 23.73 -9.43 3.91
N ASN A 398 24.32 -8.43 3.25
CA ASN A 398 23.72 -7.10 3.10
C ASN A 398 22.40 -7.15 2.33
N TYR A 399 22.38 -7.92 1.24
CA TYR A 399 21.17 -8.13 0.45
C TYR A 399 20.08 -8.81 1.28
N SER A 400 20.43 -9.83 2.07
CA SER A 400 19.50 -10.53 2.96
C SER A 400 18.93 -9.61 4.05
N CYS A 401 19.74 -8.74 4.66
CA CYS A 401 19.24 -7.74 5.62
C CYS A 401 18.28 -6.74 4.96
N CYS A 402 18.60 -6.25 3.76
CA CYS A 402 17.70 -5.38 3.02
C CYS A 402 16.39 -6.10 2.68
N LEU A 403 16.44 -7.33 2.18
CA LEU A 403 15.27 -8.10 1.82
C LEU A 403 14.37 -8.37 3.03
N LEU A 404 14.95 -8.76 4.17
CA LEU A 404 14.20 -8.94 5.42
C LEU A 404 13.53 -7.63 5.88
N ARG A 405 14.25 -6.51 5.82
CA ARG A 405 13.70 -5.20 6.18
C ARG A 405 12.55 -4.80 5.26
N GLU A 406 12.72 -4.87 3.95
CA GLU A 406 11.68 -4.51 2.98
C GLU A 406 10.46 -5.42 3.12
N GLY A 407 10.68 -6.71 3.35
CA GLY A 407 9.64 -7.68 3.63
C GLY A 407 8.89 -7.43 4.95
N LEU A 408 9.58 -7.01 6.00
CA LEU A 408 8.96 -6.63 7.27
C LEU A 408 8.14 -5.34 7.14
N MET A 409 8.63 -4.34 6.39
CA MET A 409 7.85 -3.14 6.06
C MET A 409 6.54 -3.52 5.37
N ASP A 410 6.62 -4.43 4.41
CA ASP A 410 5.46 -4.92 3.68
C ASP A 410 4.48 -5.64 4.58
N TRP A 411 4.97 -6.61 5.35
CA TRP A 411 4.16 -7.37 6.29
C TRP A 411 3.51 -6.46 7.36
N CYS A 412 4.19 -5.40 7.81
CA CYS A 412 3.58 -4.37 8.67
C CYS A 412 2.39 -3.66 8.03
N ARG A 413 2.47 -3.28 6.74
CA ARG A 413 1.35 -2.65 6.03
C ARG A 413 0.17 -3.61 5.92
N GLU A 414 0.44 -4.84 5.53
CA GLU A 414 -0.60 -5.85 5.39
C GLU A 414 -1.30 -6.13 6.71
N ASP A 415 -0.51 -6.25 7.78
CA ASP A 415 -1.02 -6.49 9.12
C ASP A 415 -1.86 -5.31 9.61
N ALA A 416 -1.38 -4.08 9.45
CA ALA A 416 -2.15 -2.88 9.77
C ALA A 416 -3.45 -2.77 8.95
N ALA A 417 -3.42 -3.14 7.67
CA ALA A 417 -4.59 -3.12 6.80
C ALA A 417 -5.66 -4.15 7.24
N LYS A 418 -5.23 -5.36 7.60
CA LYS A 418 -6.10 -6.43 8.13
C LYS A 418 -6.78 -6.01 9.43
N GLU A 419 -6.02 -5.42 10.35
CA GLU A 419 -6.58 -4.94 11.62
C GLU A 419 -7.40 -3.64 11.48
N ASN A 420 -7.39 -2.98 10.30
CA ASN A 420 -7.91 -1.62 10.11
C ASN A 420 -7.28 -0.62 11.12
N ASP A 421 -5.97 -0.75 11.33
CA ASP A 421 -5.20 0.13 12.20
C ASP A 421 -4.76 1.39 11.44
N GLY A 422 -5.59 2.42 11.52
CA GLY A 422 -5.34 3.71 10.88
C GLY A 422 -4.06 4.41 11.33
N ASP A 423 -3.63 4.21 12.59
CA ASP A 423 -2.40 4.82 13.11
C ASP A 423 -1.17 4.19 12.44
N ARG A 424 -1.14 2.86 12.39
CA ARG A 424 -0.06 2.11 11.73
C ARG A 424 -0.05 2.37 10.22
N LEU A 425 -1.21 2.39 9.56
CA LEU A 425 -1.30 2.69 8.13
C LEU A 425 -0.74 4.09 7.81
N VAL A 426 -1.15 5.12 8.55
CA VAL A 426 -0.66 6.50 8.34
C VAL A 426 0.84 6.63 8.60
N ARG A 427 1.36 5.93 9.61
CA ARG A 427 2.81 5.83 9.86
C ARG A 427 3.53 5.23 8.66
N MET A 428 3.02 4.13 8.10
CA MET A 428 3.61 3.52 6.91
C MET A 428 3.61 4.47 5.71
N TRP A 429 2.55 5.25 5.52
CA TRP A 429 2.49 6.28 4.48
C TRP A 429 3.57 7.38 4.64
N ARG A 430 4.01 7.72 5.86
CA ARG A 430 5.15 8.64 6.07
C ARG A 430 6.45 8.04 5.56
N PHE A 431 6.70 6.77 5.85
CA PHE A 431 7.86 6.05 5.33
C PHE A 431 7.79 5.91 3.80
N ASP A 432 6.60 5.61 3.27
CA ASP A 432 6.38 5.46 1.83
C ASP A 432 6.55 6.76 1.07
N MET A 433 6.18 7.91 1.64
CA MET A 433 6.45 9.21 1.02
C MET A 433 7.93 9.39 0.66
N LEU A 434 8.83 9.00 1.59
CA LEU A 434 10.27 9.09 1.38
C LEU A 434 10.77 8.05 0.38
N ARG A 435 10.21 6.83 0.41
CA ARG A 435 10.47 5.80 -0.60
C ARG A 435 10.08 6.27 -2.00
N PHE A 436 8.87 6.79 -2.17
CA PHE A 436 8.35 7.28 -3.45
C PHE A 436 9.17 8.45 -3.97
N SER A 437 9.68 9.31 -3.09
CA SER A 437 10.62 10.37 -3.48
C SER A 437 11.92 9.79 -4.04
N TYR A 438 12.47 8.78 -3.38
CA TYR A 438 13.72 8.14 -3.79
C TYR A 438 13.58 7.33 -5.09
N THR A 439 12.44 6.68 -5.32
CA THR A 439 12.18 5.88 -6.53
C THR A 439 11.53 6.66 -7.68
N ASN A 440 11.47 7.99 -7.58
CA ASN A 440 10.86 8.88 -8.58
C ASN A 440 9.36 8.60 -8.87
N HIS A 441 8.63 8.06 -7.90
CA HIS A 441 7.16 7.94 -7.97
C HIS A 441 6.50 9.23 -7.48
N THR A 442 6.64 10.30 -8.26
CA THR A 442 6.20 11.67 -7.89
C THR A 442 4.71 11.76 -7.56
N LYS A 443 3.84 11.03 -8.28
CA LYS A 443 2.40 10.97 -7.99
C LYS A 443 2.10 10.38 -6.61
N TYR A 444 2.70 9.25 -6.30
CA TYR A 444 2.50 8.59 -5.00
C TYR A 444 3.15 9.36 -3.84
N ARG A 445 4.26 10.06 -4.09
CA ARG A 445 4.80 11.03 -3.14
C ARG A 445 3.80 12.14 -2.82
N LEU A 446 3.15 12.70 -3.84
CA LEU A 446 2.14 13.74 -3.65
C LEU A 446 0.91 13.21 -2.90
N LEU A 447 0.46 11.99 -3.20
CA LEU A 447 -0.66 11.36 -2.48
C LEU A 447 -0.32 11.09 -1.02
N ALA A 448 0.89 10.62 -0.73
CA ALA A 448 1.36 10.43 0.63
C ALA A 448 1.40 11.75 1.41
N PHE A 449 1.92 12.82 0.80
CA PHE A 449 1.89 14.17 1.39
C PHE A 449 0.45 14.66 1.59
N LYS A 450 -0.42 14.50 0.59
CA LYS A 450 -1.83 14.90 0.64
C LYS A 450 -2.55 14.20 1.79
N LEU A 451 -2.33 12.90 1.99
CA LEU A 451 -2.89 12.17 3.13
C LEU A 451 -2.47 12.81 4.46
N GLN A 452 -1.17 13.08 4.65
CA GLN A 452 -0.70 13.72 5.88
C GLN A 452 -1.26 15.14 6.04
N ALA A 453 -1.33 15.93 4.97
CA ALA A 453 -1.92 17.27 4.99
C ALA A 453 -3.41 17.26 5.34
N GLN A 454 -4.17 16.30 4.79
CA GLN A 454 -5.58 16.07 5.11
C GLN A 454 -5.76 15.72 6.58
N LEU A 455 -4.91 14.85 7.12
CA LEU A 455 -5.01 14.40 8.51
C LEU A 455 -4.54 15.44 9.53
N LEU A 456 -3.56 16.29 9.19
CA LEU A 456 -2.96 17.26 10.12
C LEU A 456 -3.58 18.65 10.04
N ALA A 457 -4.13 19.05 8.89
CA ALA A 457 -4.51 20.43 8.66
C ALA A 457 -5.81 20.58 7.85
N THR A 458 -5.86 20.06 6.63
CA THR A 458 -6.81 20.55 5.63
C THR A 458 -8.23 19.99 5.75
N LEU A 459 -8.42 18.84 6.42
CA LEU A 459 -9.75 18.32 6.70
C LEU A 459 -10.24 18.74 8.09
N PRO A 460 -11.58 18.86 8.26
CA PRO A 460 -12.17 18.95 9.58
C PRO A 460 -11.83 17.75 10.46
N PRO A 461 -11.72 17.92 11.79
CA PRO A 461 -11.36 16.85 12.72
C PRO A 461 -12.17 15.56 12.54
N LYS A 462 -13.49 15.67 12.31
CA LYS A 462 -14.36 14.53 12.03
C LYS A 462 -13.95 13.77 10.77
N MET A 463 -13.76 14.47 9.66
CA MET A 463 -13.45 13.83 8.39
C MET A 463 -12.01 13.28 8.37
N ALA A 464 -11.06 13.94 9.04
CA ALA A 464 -9.71 13.40 9.25
C ALA A 464 -9.75 12.09 10.03
N HIS A 465 -10.58 12.02 11.07
CA HIS A 465 -10.80 10.80 11.85
C HIS A 465 -11.42 9.68 11.01
N GLU A 466 -12.47 10.00 10.24
CA GLU A 466 -13.12 9.05 9.32
C GLU A 466 -12.14 8.53 8.24
N LEU A 467 -11.35 9.44 7.63
CA LEU A 467 -10.32 9.12 6.64
C LEU A 467 -9.23 8.21 7.20
N LYS A 468 -8.93 8.31 8.50
CA LYS A 468 -7.88 7.54 9.15
C LYS A 468 -8.36 6.16 9.58
N TYR A 469 -9.55 6.05 10.16
CA TYR A 469 -10.01 4.84 10.85
C TYR A 469 -11.07 4.03 10.09
N ASN A 470 -11.52 4.49 8.93
CA ASN A 470 -12.36 3.72 8.01
C ASN A 470 -11.65 3.47 6.67
N ARG A 471 -10.34 3.22 6.68
CA ARG A 471 -9.57 3.01 5.43
C ARG A 471 -9.79 1.64 4.81
N THR A 472 -10.01 0.61 5.62
CA THR A 472 -10.14 -0.76 5.12
C THR A 472 -11.51 -1.36 5.40
N VAL A 473 -11.88 -2.33 4.58
CA VAL A 473 -13.12 -3.11 4.71
C VAL A 473 -12.83 -4.49 5.28
N ASN A 474 -13.67 -4.93 6.20
CA ASN A 474 -13.67 -6.28 6.72
C ASN A 474 -14.84 -7.07 6.11
N ILE A 475 -14.57 -7.91 5.12
CA ILE A 475 -15.60 -8.65 4.38
C ILE A 475 -16.08 -9.92 5.10
N HIS A 476 -15.33 -10.40 6.09
CA HIS A 476 -15.61 -11.66 6.78
C HIS A 476 -16.12 -11.46 8.21
N GLY A 477 -15.73 -10.36 8.86
CA GLY A 477 -15.84 -10.18 10.31
C GLY A 477 -14.76 -10.98 11.05
N GLY A 478 -14.60 -10.67 12.35
CA GLY A 478 -13.51 -11.18 13.18
C GLY A 478 -12.25 -10.30 13.10
N PRO A 479 -11.26 -10.57 13.98
CA PRO A 479 -9.99 -9.85 14.00
C PRO A 479 -9.09 -10.28 12.84
N GLY A 480 -8.28 -9.34 12.35
CA GLY A 480 -7.46 -9.50 11.13
C GLY A 480 -8.28 -9.69 9.85
#